data_AF-A0A963R8G1-F1
#
_entry.id   AF-A0A963R8G1-F1
#
_cell.length_a   1.000
_cell.length_b   1.000
_cell.length_c   1.000
_cell.angle_alpha   90.00
_cell.angle_beta   90.00
_cell.angle_gamma   90.00
#
_symmetry.space_group_name_H-M   'P 1'
#
loop_
_entity.id
_entity.type
_entity.pdbx_description
1 polymer ?
#
loop_
_entity_poly.entity_id
_entity_poly.type
_entity_poly.pdbx_seq_one_letter_code
_entity_poly.pdbx_strand_id
1 'polypeptide(L)'
;WNLPFYPDTWDGYPWARERLYDLSRKAGAGDLIFLTGDSHSFWANRLADAQGRPAGIELGTAGISSPGDFISSGFGPDVSRKLDEAFAEHIAEVLWTDNMHQGYVRIELERTRGQASFVAVDTVLSPSFRVETLRRFAFARKDGAVDYL
;
A
#
# COMPACT_ATOMS: atom_id res chain seq x y z
N TRP A 1 -4.37 23.37 -6.77
CA TRP A 1 -5.32 22.46 -7.44
C TRP A 1 -5.17 21.10 -6.79
N ASN A 2 -6.26 20.45 -6.40
CA ASN A 2 -6.23 19.10 -5.80
C ASN A 2 -6.28 18.05 -6.92
N LEU A 3 -5.25 18.05 -7.77
CA LEU A 3 -5.14 17.15 -8.91
C LEU A 3 -4.58 15.80 -8.46
N PRO A 4 -4.99 14.70 -9.10
CA PRO A 4 -4.40 13.39 -8.83
C PRO A 4 -2.91 13.41 -9.14
N PHE A 5 -2.16 12.64 -8.37
CA PHE A 5 -0.77 12.35 -8.65
C PHE A 5 -0.65 11.43 -9.87
N TYR A 6 -1.52 10.42 -9.98
CA TYR A 6 -1.62 9.54 -11.14
C TYR A 6 -3.04 9.52 -11.74
N PRO A 7 -3.23 9.75 -13.05
CA PRO A 7 -4.54 9.58 -13.66
C PRO A 7 -4.95 8.10 -13.80
N ASP A 8 -4.01 7.17 -13.63
CA ASP A 8 -4.24 5.74 -13.80
C ASP A 8 -4.56 5.00 -12.48
N THR A 9 -4.31 5.62 -11.32
CA THR A 9 -4.62 5.03 -10.01
C THR A 9 -5.92 5.60 -9.43
N TRP A 10 -6.36 5.09 -8.27
CA TRP A 10 -7.65 5.45 -7.67
C TRP A 10 -7.78 6.94 -7.30
N ASP A 11 -6.67 7.67 -7.14
CA ASP A 11 -6.67 9.12 -6.98
C ASP A 11 -7.18 9.85 -8.24
N GLY A 12 -6.96 9.29 -9.43
CA GLY A 12 -7.51 9.74 -10.71
C GLY A 12 -9.03 9.54 -10.86
N TYR A 13 -9.66 8.71 -10.01
CA TYR A 13 -11.08 8.35 -10.09
C TYR A 13 -11.84 8.56 -8.76
N PRO A 14 -11.81 9.77 -8.17
CA PRO A 14 -12.35 10.01 -6.83
C PRO A 14 -13.84 9.69 -6.71
N TRP A 15 -14.65 9.99 -7.74
CA TRP A 15 -16.07 9.66 -7.74
C TRP A 15 -16.33 8.14 -7.67
N ALA A 16 -15.55 7.35 -8.41
CA ALA A 16 -15.68 5.89 -8.39
C ALA A 16 -15.22 5.30 -7.05
N ARG A 17 -14.14 5.84 -6.47
CA ARG A 17 -13.62 5.46 -5.15
C ARG A 17 -14.66 5.66 -4.05
N GLU A 18 -15.27 6.85 -3.99
CA GLU A 18 -16.31 7.14 -2.99
C GLU A 18 -17.53 6.23 -3.17
N ARG A 19 -17.93 5.98 -4.42
CA ARG A 19 -19.04 5.05 -4.72
C ARG A 19 -18.73 3.63 -4.25
N LEU A 20 -17.50 3.16 -4.42
CA LEU A 20 -17.06 1.84 -3.93
C LEU A 20 -17.20 1.77 -2.40
N TYR A 21 -16.67 2.76 -1.67
CA TYR A 21 -16.78 2.81 -0.21
C TYR A 21 -18.24 2.80 0.28
N ASP A 22 -19.10 3.59 -0.37
CA ASP A 22 -20.54 3.61 -0.06
C ASP A 22 -21.23 2.27 -0.30
N LEU A 23 -20.93 1.60 -1.42
CA LEU A 23 -21.51 0.30 -1.75
C LEU A 23 -21.06 -0.78 -0.76
N SER A 24 -19.77 -0.82 -0.42
CA SER A 24 -19.23 -1.77 0.57
C SER A 24 -19.90 -1.59 1.93
N ARG A 25 -20.06 -0.35 2.40
CA ARG A 25 -20.79 -0.07 3.65
C ARG A 25 -22.25 -0.52 3.60
N LYS A 26 -22.96 -0.24 2.50
CA LYS A 26 -24.36 -0.68 2.32
C LYS A 26 -24.50 -2.20 2.30
N ALA A 27 -23.47 -2.91 1.85
CA ALA A 27 -23.39 -4.37 1.89
C ALA A 27 -22.97 -4.95 3.25
N GLY A 28 -22.68 -4.11 4.25
CA GLY A 28 -22.19 -4.53 5.57
C GLY A 28 -20.70 -4.90 5.61
N ALA A 29 -19.93 -4.55 4.57
CA ALA A 29 -18.49 -4.76 4.48
C ALA A 29 -17.75 -3.44 4.76
N GLY A 30 -17.58 -3.11 6.04
CA GLY A 30 -16.91 -1.87 6.49
C GLY A 30 -15.44 -2.06 6.91
N ASP A 31 -14.94 -3.28 6.90
CA ASP A 31 -13.61 -3.71 7.37
C ASP A 31 -12.74 -4.24 6.22
N LEU A 32 -12.57 -3.42 5.18
CA LEU A 32 -11.91 -3.83 3.95
C LEU A 32 -10.39 -3.89 4.08
N ILE A 33 -9.80 -4.93 3.50
CA ILE A 33 -8.36 -5.02 3.24
C ILE A 33 -8.18 -4.97 1.73
N PHE A 34 -7.51 -3.93 1.24
CA PHE A 34 -7.20 -3.75 -0.18
C PHE A 34 -5.83 -4.36 -0.48
N LEU A 35 -5.78 -5.26 -1.46
CA LEU A 35 -4.54 -5.85 -1.96
C LEU A 35 -4.24 -5.23 -3.32
N THR A 36 -3.13 -4.50 -3.41
CA THR A 36 -2.81 -3.70 -4.60
C THR A 36 -1.40 -4.00 -5.10
N GLY A 37 -1.12 -3.58 -6.33
CA GLY A 37 0.15 -3.76 -7.02
C GLY A 37 0.30 -2.64 -8.05
N ASP A 38 0.75 -2.98 -9.27
CA ASP A 38 0.93 -2.05 -10.40
C ASP A 38 2.07 -1.03 -10.23
N SER A 39 2.11 -0.29 -9.12
CA SER A 39 3.14 0.73 -8.86
C SER A 39 4.56 0.17 -8.67
N HIS A 40 4.70 -1.16 -8.63
CA HIS A 40 5.94 -1.88 -8.31
C HIS A 40 6.61 -1.47 -6.98
N SER A 41 5.86 -0.87 -6.05
CA SER A 41 6.36 -0.45 -4.73
C SER A 41 5.55 -1.11 -3.63
N PHE A 42 6.18 -1.31 -2.48
CA PHE A 42 5.45 -1.69 -1.28
C PHE A 42 4.71 -0.49 -0.70
N TRP A 43 3.46 -0.68 -0.26
CA TRP A 43 2.66 0.34 0.41
C TRP A 43 1.92 -0.25 1.61
N ALA A 44 1.83 0.52 2.70
CA ALA A 44 0.94 0.27 3.80
C ALA A 44 0.15 1.54 4.11
N ASN A 45 -1.13 1.57 3.75
CA ASN A 45 -1.96 2.78 3.86
C ASN A 45 -3.21 2.56 4.73
N ARG A 46 -3.62 3.59 5.48
CA ARG A 46 -4.93 3.72 6.12
C ARG A 46 -5.83 4.51 5.20
N LEU A 47 -6.89 3.90 4.70
CA LEU A 47 -7.79 4.54 3.74
C LEU A 47 -8.98 5.16 4.45
N ALA A 48 -9.32 6.38 4.05
CA ALA A 48 -10.55 7.05 4.45
C ALA A 48 -11.33 7.53 3.22
N ASP A 49 -12.63 7.74 3.41
CA ASP A 49 -13.44 8.45 2.42
C ASP A 49 -13.26 9.98 2.53
N ALA A 50 -13.86 10.72 1.60
CA ALA A 50 -13.73 12.17 1.56
C ALA A 50 -14.32 12.90 2.79
N GLN A 51 -15.04 12.20 3.67
CA GLN A 51 -15.54 12.74 4.96
C GLN A 51 -14.66 12.31 6.14
N GLY A 52 -13.54 11.63 5.89
CA GLY A 52 -12.61 11.14 6.91
C GLY A 52 -13.11 9.88 7.63
N ARG A 53 -14.14 9.19 7.11
CA ARG A 53 -14.58 7.93 7.70
C ARG A 53 -13.64 6.81 7.25
N PRO A 54 -13.18 5.92 8.15
CA PRO A 54 -12.35 4.79 7.77
C PRO A 54 -13.03 3.94 6.70
N ALA A 55 -12.26 3.59 5.66
CA ALA A 55 -12.68 2.71 4.57
C ALA A 55 -11.96 1.36 4.61
N GLY A 56 -10.80 1.27 5.27
CA GLY A 56 -10.03 0.05 5.42
C GLY A 56 -8.53 0.31 5.46
N ILE A 57 -7.76 -0.74 5.23
CA ILE A 57 -6.30 -0.66 5.04
C ILE A 57 -5.91 -1.14 3.64
N GLU A 58 -4.81 -0.63 3.12
CA GLU A 58 -4.20 -1.07 1.88
C GLU A 58 -2.84 -1.73 2.14
N LEU A 59 -2.61 -2.85 1.46
CA LEU A 59 -1.35 -3.58 1.40
C LEU A 59 -0.91 -3.66 -0.06
N GLY A 60 -0.08 -2.71 -0.48
CA GLY A 60 0.49 -2.66 -1.82
C GLY A 60 1.74 -3.52 -1.92
N THR A 61 1.81 -4.38 -2.95
CA THR A 61 2.97 -5.23 -3.21
C THR A 61 3.90 -4.60 -4.26
N ALA A 62 5.20 -4.74 -4.03
CA ALA A 62 6.21 -4.41 -5.03
C ALA A 62 6.11 -5.31 -6.26
N GLY A 63 6.85 -4.94 -7.31
CA GLY A 63 7.05 -5.80 -8.47
C GLY A 63 7.82 -7.06 -8.07
N ILE A 64 7.50 -8.20 -8.68
CA ILE A 64 8.31 -9.42 -8.52
C ILE A 64 9.71 -9.23 -9.12
N SER A 65 9.78 -8.57 -10.29
CA SER A 65 11.03 -8.28 -11.00
C SER A 65 11.13 -6.87 -11.57
N SER A 66 10.01 -6.17 -11.72
CA SER A 66 10.00 -4.79 -12.19
C SER A 66 10.64 -3.86 -11.15
N PRO A 67 11.38 -2.81 -11.57
CA PRO A 67 11.81 -1.75 -10.67
C PRO A 67 10.61 -0.96 -10.12
N GLY A 68 10.76 -0.40 -8.92
CA GLY A 68 9.76 0.52 -8.33
C GLY A 68 9.54 1.75 -9.20
N ASP A 69 8.34 2.33 -9.12
CA ASP A 69 7.90 3.30 -10.11
C ASP A 69 8.74 4.59 -10.14
N PHE A 70 9.24 5.06 -8.99
CA PHE A 70 10.10 6.25 -8.95
C PHE A 70 11.47 5.99 -9.58
N ILE A 71 11.98 4.77 -9.43
CA ILE A 71 13.20 4.34 -10.11
C ILE A 71 12.98 4.26 -11.62
N SER A 72 11.90 3.62 -12.10
CA SER A 72 11.61 3.56 -13.54
C SER A 72 11.31 4.91 -14.16
N SER A 73 10.78 5.85 -13.37
CA SER A 73 10.55 7.25 -13.77
C SER A 73 11.83 8.08 -13.87
N GLY A 74 13.00 7.52 -13.52
CA GLY A 74 14.30 8.16 -13.70
C GLY A 74 14.73 9.09 -12.56
N PHE A 75 14.03 9.07 -11.42
CA PHE A 75 14.42 9.88 -10.25
C PHE A 75 15.75 9.41 -9.63
N GLY A 76 16.15 8.16 -9.87
CA GLY A 76 17.36 7.57 -9.32
C GLY A 76 17.26 7.27 -7.82
N PRO A 77 18.21 6.52 -7.23
CA PRO A 77 18.05 5.94 -5.90
C PRO A 77 17.83 6.95 -4.77
N ASP A 78 18.57 8.06 -4.77
CA ASP A 78 18.54 9.01 -3.66
C ASP A 78 17.28 9.86 -3.63
N VAL A 79 16.77 10.26 -4.80
CA VAL A 79 15.49 10.98 -4.88
C VAL A 79 14.33 10.04 -4.63
N SER A 80 14.39 8.79 -5.13
CA SER A 80 13.32 7.82 -4.93
C SER A 80 13.11 7.50 -3.44
N ARG A 81 14.19 7.35 -2.66
CA ARG A 81 14.08 7.21 -1.19
C ARG A 81 13.46 8.44 -0.52
N LYS A 82 13.86 9.64 -0.95
CA LYS A 82 13.28 10.88 -0.42
C LYS A 82 11.80 11.03 -0.77
N LEU A 83 11.38 10.53 -1.92
CA LEU A 83 9.96 10.47 -2.27
C LEU A 83 9.22 9.51 -1.35
N ASP A 84 9.75 8.31 -1.11
CA ASP A 84 9.18 7.34 -0.16
C ASP A 84 8.99 7.99 1.24
N GLU A 85 10.02 8.68 1.75
CA GLU A 85 9.95 9.45 3.00
C GLU A 85 8.89 10.56 2.95
N ALA A 86 8.88 11.37 1.90
CA ALA A 86 7.94 12.48 1.74
C ALA A 86 6.47 12.02 1.66
N PHE A 87 6.19 10.87 1.03
CA PHE A 87 4.85 10.29 1.00
C PHE A 87 4.36 9.95 2.41
N ALA A 88 5.18 9.25 3.20
CA ALA A 88 4.83 8.90 4.58
C ALA A 88 4.75 10.12 5.52
N GLU A 89 5.55 11.17 5.28
CA GLU A 89 5.55 12.39 6.10
C GLU A 89 4.41 13.35 5.77
N HIS A 90 3.97 13.42 4.50
CA HIS A 90 3.05 14.46 4.03
C HIS A 90 1.66 13.94 3.64
N ILE A 91 1.49 12.64 3.41
CA ILE A 91 0.19 12.04 3.11
C ILE A 91 -0.27 11.24 4.32
N ALA A 92 -1.27 11.75 5.04
CA ALA A 92 -1.77 11.15 6.29
C ALA A 92 -2.25 9.69 6.15
N GLU A 93 -2.67 9.27 4.95
CA GLU A 93 -3.05 7.88 4.67
C GLU A 93 -1.85 6.94 4.56
N VAL A 94 -0.67 7.42 4.14
CA VAL A 94 0.51 6.58 3.89
C VAL A 94 1.28 6.38 5.19
N LEU A 95 1.32 5.16 5.69
CA LEU A 95 2.12 4.82 6.88
C LEU A 95 3.55 4.46 6.52
N TRP A 96 3.73 3.82 5.37
CA TRP A 96 5.03 3.38 4.89
C TRP A 96 4.98 3.03 3.40
N THR A 97 6.07 3.33 2.70
CA THR A 97 6.32 2.90 1.32
C THR A 97 7.79 2.53 1.13
N ASP A 98 8.04 1.61 0.21
CA ASP A 98 9.38 1.28 -0.29
C ASP A 98 9.30 0.94 -1.78
N ASN A 99 9.88 1.79 -2.63
CA ASN A 99 10.02 1.51 -4.07
C ASN A 99 11.41 0.96 -4.43
N MET A 100 12.27 0.72 -3.43
CA MET A 100 13.67 0.37 -3.64
C MET A 100 13.89 -1.13 -3.81
N HIS A 101 12.91 -1.94 -3.45
CA HIS A 101 13.01 -3.39 -3.43
C HIS A 101 11.93 -4.09 -4.26
N GLN A 102 12.29 -5.23 -4.85
CA GLN A 102 11.36 -6.19 -5.41
C GLN A 102 11.00 -7.25 -4.37
N GLY A 103 9.80 -7.83 -4.51
CA GLY A 103 9.37 -8.94 -3.68
C GLY A 103 7.87 -9.06 -3.60
N TYR A 104 7.36 -9.49 -2.44
CA TYR A 104 5.94 -9.78 -2.25
C TYR A 104 5.48 -9.47 -0.82
N VAL A 105 4.16 -9.34 -0.65
CA VAL A 105 3.54 -9.24 0.68
C VAL A 105 2.99 -10.60 1.09
N ARG A 106 3.43 -11.12 2.24
CA ARG A 106 2.82 -12.28 2.89
C ARG A 106 1.78 -11.83 3.90
N ILE A 107 0.56 -12.35 3.79
CA ILE A 107 -0.53 -12.03 4.70
C ILE A 107 -0.93 -13.29 5.46
N GLU A 108 -0.93 -13.17 6.79
CA GLU A 108 -1.36 -14.20 7.72
C GLU A 108 -2.64 -13.69 8.38
N LEU A 109 -3.79 -14.32 8.10
CA LEU A 109 -5.10 -13.91 8.61
C LEU A 109 -5.61 -14.90 9.67
N GLU A 110 -6.10 -14.34 10.76
CA GLU A 110 -6.88 -15.02 11.78
C GLU A 110 -8.30 -14.45 11.84
N ARG A 111 -9.13 -14.96 12.75
CA ARG A 111 -10.55 -14.56 12.83
C ARG A 111 -10.75 -13.06 13.11
N THR A 112 -9.87 -12.43 13.88
CA THR A 112 -10.04 -11.02 14.31
C THR A 112 -8.78 -10.17 14.14
N ARG A 113 -7.68 -10.76 13.66
CA ARG A 113 -6.40 -10.09 13.45
C ARG A 113 -5.68 -10.65 12.24
N GLY A 114 -4.68 -9.93 11.77
CA GLY A 114 -3.75 -10.44 10.79
C GLY A 114 -2.40 -9.74 10.88
N GLN A 115 -1.46 -10.23 10.08
CA GLN A 115 -0.14 -9.65 9.91
C GLN A 115 0.22 -9.63 8.44
N ALA A 116 0.66 -8.47 7.96
CA ALA A 116 1.31 -8.31 6.68
C ALA A 116 2.83 -8.25 6.89
N SER A 117 3.57 -9.09 6.16
CA SER A 117 5.03 -9.06 6.10
C SER A 117 5.47 -8.69 4.68
N PHE A 118 6.22 -7.60 4.56
CA PHE A 118 6.73 -7.08 3.30
C PHE A 118 8.11 -7.70 3.06
N VAL A 119 8.17 -8.66 2.14
CA VAL A 119 9.32 -9.54 1.93
C VAL A 119 10.02 -9.12 0.64
N ALA A 120 11.29 -8.75 0.75
CA ALA A 120 12.13 -8.32 -0.34
C ALA A 120 13.22 -9.33 -0.69
N VAL A 121 13.73 -9.22 -1.92
CA VAL A 121 14.98 -9.87 -2.35
C VAL A 121 16.05 -8.83 -2.65
N ASP A 122 17.32 -9.17 -2.43
CA ASP A 122 18.44 -8.25 -2.68
C ASP A 122 18.81 -8.14 -4.18
N THR A 123 18.43 -9.13 -4.99
CA THR A 123 18.59 -9.09 -6.45
C THR A 123 17.59 -9.99 -7.15
N VAL A 124 17.15 -9.54 -8.33
CA VAL A 124 16.32 -10.32 -9.28
C VAL A 124 17.12 -10.75 -10.52
N LEU A 125 18.42 -10.40 -10.57
CA LEU A 125 19.29 -10.67 -11.72
C LEU A 125 20.08 -11.98 -11.56
N SER A 126 19.92 -12.67 -10.44
CA SER A 126 20.63 -13.90 -10.09
C SER A 126 19.67 -14.89 -9.42
N PRO A 127 19.80 -16.20 -9.69
CA PRO A 127 19.06 -17.24 -8.96
C PRO A 127 19.54 -17.39 -7.51
N SER A 128 20.76 -16.91 -7.20
CA SER A 128 21.26 -16.78 -5.84
C SER A 128 20.99 -15.38 -5.33
N PHE A 129 20.02 -15.26 -4.42
CA PHE A 129 19.60 -14.01 -3.77
C PHE A 129 19.37 -14.24 -2.27
N ARG A 130 19.37 -13.16 -1.49
CA ARG A 130 18.94 -13.15 -0.09
C ARG A 130 17.51 -12.64 0.02
N VAL A 131 16.77 -13.20 0.98
CA VAL A 131 15.40 -12.78 1.31
C VAL A 131 15.44 -12.05 2.65
N GLU A 132 14.78 -10.90 2.71
CA GLU A 132 14.65 -10.10 3.94
C GLU A 132 13.19 -9.68 4.14
N THR A 133 12.73 -9.65 5.39
CA THR A 133 11.46 -8.99 5.72
C THR A 133 11.74 -7.55 6.13
N LEU A 134 11.41 -6.59 5.26
CA LEU A 134 11.67 -5.17 5.48
C LEU A 134 10.76 -4.59 6.56
N ARG A 135 9.48 -4.97 6.54
CA ARG A 135 8.47 -4.43 7.46
C ARG A 135 7.43 -5.47 7.82
N ARG A 136 6.88 -5.35 9.02
CA ARG A 136 5.68 -6.06 9.46
C ARG A 136 4.66 -5.07 9.99
N PHE A 137 3.41 -5.26 9.57
CA PHE A 137 2.27 -4.53 10.07
C PHE A 137 1.26 -5.53 10.62
N ALA A 138 1.02 -5.47 11.92
CA ALA A 138 -0.11 -6.16 12.52
C ALA A 138 -1.36 -5.30 12.36
N PHE A 139 -2.50 -5.94 12.11
CA PHE A 139 -3.79 -5.27 11.99
C PHE A 139 -4.88 -6.10 12.66
N ALA A 140 -5.94 -5.45 13.09
CA ALA A 140 -7.07 -6.12 13.72
C ALA A 140 -8.39 -5.44 13.37
N ARG A 141 -9.46 -6.21 13.52
CA ARG A 141 -10.80 -5.66 13.49
C ARG A 141 -11.13 -5.02 14.84
N LYS A 142 -11.42 -3.72 14.86
CA LYS A 142 -11.83 -2.95 16.04
C LYS A 142 -13.06 -2.10 15.70
N ASP A 143 -14.09 -2.17 16.54
CA ASP A 143 -15.31 -1.36 16.43
C ASP A 143 -15.99 -1.38 15.04
N GLY A 144 -15.89 -2.52 14.33
CA GLY A 144 -16.50 -2.71 13.01
C GLY A 144 -15.63 -2.29 11.82
N ALA A 145 -14.43 -1.77 12.05
CA ALA A 145 -13.43 -1.44 11.03
C ALA A 145 -12.15 -2.27 11.21
N VAL A 146 -11.34 -2.39 10.15
CA VAL A 146 -9.98 -2.93 10.26
C VAL A 146 -8.99 -1.77 10.35
N ASP A 147 -8.00 -1.89 11.23
CA ASP A 147 -6.92 -0.92 11.34
C ASP A 147 -5.60 -1.59 11.77
N TYR A 148 -4.49 -0.93 11.46
CA TYR A 148 -3.17 -1.28 11.96
C TYR A 148 -3.07 -1.06 13.48
N LEU A 149 -2.37 -1.97 14.16
CA LEU A 149 -2.13 -1.98 15.61
C LEU A 149 -0.98 -1.07 16.04
#